data_AF-A0A352F229-F1
#
_entry.id   AF-A0A352F229-F1
#
_cell.length_a   1.000
_cell.length_b   1.000
_cell.length_c   1.000
_cell.angle_alpha   90.00
_cell.angle_beta   90.00
_cell.angle_gamma   90.00
#
_symmetry.space_group_name_H-M   'P 1'
#
loop_
_entity.id
_entity.type
_entity.pdbx_description
1 polymer ?
#
loop_
_entity_poly.entity_id
_entity_poly.type
_entity_poly.pdbx_seq_one_letter_code
_entity_poly.pdbx_strand_id
1 'polypeptide(L)'
;MKRRLTILLLLTLTLPGFAQQPAPQKQATPPPETQTPQRASEEDVVRITTNLVQVDAVITEKNGKQVTDLRPDELQILEDGKPQKIDNFSYVSLDSAARSSAAVAAKSVDKNAPPLPPVKLRPEQVRRTIALVVDDLGLSFESTHFVRDALRKFLDEQMQPNDLVAIIRTAGGVGALQQFTSDKRQLYAALDKVKWNPSGRGGIGVFAPITSSSPQTGAGGNVPLTSDADQDLERFREDIFSVGTLGAINYVVRGLRTLPGRKSVIVMSDGIKIFNGGGGPRGPP
;
A
#
# COMPACT_ATOMS: atom_id res chain seq x y z
N MET A 1 37.11 73.39 7.64
CA MET A 1 38.15 72.42 7.20
C MET A 1 37.48 71.09 6.90
N LYS A 2 37.94 70.45 5.83
CA LYS A 2 37.37 69.29 5.12
C LYS A 2 37.23 68.04 6.00
N ARG A 3 36.22 67.19 5.72
CA ARG A 3 36.37 65.74 5.49
C ARG A 3 35.07 65.13 4.94
N ARG A 4 35.18 64.51 3.76
CA ARG A 4 34.15 63.75 3.03
C ARG A 4 34.35 62.25 3.31
N LEU A 5 33.27 61.47 3.35
CA LEU A 5 33.29 60.00 3.29
C LEU A 5 31.94 59.54 2.69
N THR A 6 31.82 59.39 1.36
CA THR A 6 32.07 58.19 0.54
C THR A 6 31.13 57.03 0.88
N ILE A 7 30.02 56.95 0.13
CA ILE A 7 29.10 55.80 0.06
C ILE A 7 29.60 54.90 -1.08
N LEU A 8 29.84 53.62 -0.77
CA LEU A 8 30.26 52.60 -1.73
C LEU A 8 29.00 51.94 -2.33
N LEU A 9 28.73 52.22 -3.60
CA LEU A 9 27.72 51.54 -4.42
C LEU A 9 28.46 50.45 -5.22
N LEU A 10 28.21 49.17 -4.93
CA LEU A 10 28.81 48.06 -5.70
C LEU A 10 27.87 47.66 -6.85
N LEU A 11 28.33 47.95 -8.06
CA LEU A 11 27.73 47.63 -9.36
C LEU A 11 28.23 46.24 -9.80
N THR A 12 27.34 45.28 -10.04
CA THR A 12 27.70 44.02 -10.70
C THR A 12 27.36 44.09 -12.19
N LEU A 13 28.40 43.91 -13.01
CA LEU A 13 28.44 44.15 -14.45
C LEU A 13 28.20 42.83 -15.22
N THR A 14 27.25 42.84 -16.14
CA THR A 14 26.98 41.77 -17.13
C THR A 14 27.88 41.93 -18.36
N LEU A 15 28.48 40.84 -18.83
CA LEU A 15 29.28 40.78 -20.07
C LEU A 15 28.46 40.10 -21.19
N PRO A 16 28.26 40.73 -22.36
CA PRO A 16 27.71 40.07 -23.54
C PRO A 16 28.83 39.42 -24.37
N GLY A 17 28.64 38.14 -24.72
CA GLY A 17 29.52 37.42 -25.64
C GLY A 17 29.25 37.81 -27.10
N PHE A 18 30.30 38.19 -27.82
CA PHE A 18 30.29 38.41 -29.26
C PHE A 18 30.23 37.06 -30.01
N ALA A 19 29.22 36.86 -30.84
CA ALA A 19 29.21 35.82 -31.86
C ALA A 19 29.74 36.42 -33.18
N GLN A 20 30.82 35.83 -33.72
CA GLN A 20 31.38 36.17 -35.03
C GLN A 20 30.48 35.65 -36.16
N GLN A 21 30.19 36.53 -37.12
CA GLN A 21 29.40 36.23 -38.31
C GLN A 21 30.32 35.98 -39.52
N PRO A 22 30.24 34.81 -40.19
CA PRO A 22 30.93 34.60 -41.46
C PRO A 22 30.16 35.24 -42.64
N ALA A 23 30.92 35.73 -43.62
CA ALA A 23 30.48 36.43 -44.83
C ALA A 23 29.76 35.52 -45.86
N PRO A 24 29.02 36.08 -46.85
CA PRO A 24 28.18 35.31 -47.76
C PRO A 24 28.96 34.75 -48.96
N GLN A 25 28.82 33.45 -49.24
CA GLN A 25 29.27 32.84 -50.49
C GLN A 25 28.08 32.28 -51.29
N LYS A 26 28.05 32.67 -52.58
CA LYS A 26 27.04 32.30 -53.58
C LYS A 26 27.06 30.81 -53.90
N GLN A 27 25.86 30.30 -54.17
CA GLN A 27 25.50 28.95 -54.63
C GLN A 27 26.37 28.36 -55.74
N ALA A 28 26.68 27.08 -55.57
CA ALA A 28 26.94 26.14 -56.66
C ALA A 28 26.01 24.94 -56.47
N THR A 29 25.23 24.59 -57.50
CA THR A 29 24.31 23.45 -57.52
C THR A 29 25.03 22.19 -58.02
N PRO A 30 24.90 21.04 -57.35
CA PRO A 30 25.16 19.72 -57.92
C PRO A 30 23.90 18.79 -57.82
N PRO A 31 23.85 17.61 -58.49
CA PRO A 31 22.81 17.20 -59.45
C PRO A 31 21.70 16.31 -58.85
N PRO A 32 20.67 15.88 -59.64
CA PRO A 32 19.45 15.28 -59.11
C PRO A 32 19.67 13.86 -58.58
N GLU A 33 19.35 13.63 -57.30
CA GLU A 33 19.25 12.29 -56.72
C GLU A 33 17.83 11.73 -56.89
N THR A 34 17.77 10.73 -57.76
CA THR A 34 16.89 9.56 -57.82
C THR A 34 15.66 9.53 -56.89
N GLN A 35 14.49 9.63 -57.51
CA GLN A 35 13.21 9.24 -56.92
C GLN A 35 13.28 7.78 -56.43
N THR A 36 13.23 7.61 -55.12
CA THR A 36 12.96 6.31 -54.49
C THR A 36 11.47 6.29 -54.12
N PRO A 37 10.74 5.18 -54.33
CA PRO A 37 9.29 5.20 -54.43
C PRO A 37 8.63 5.53 -53.10
N GLN A 38 7.64 6.41 -53.16
CA GLN A 38 6.69 6.73 -52.12
C GLN A 38 6.08 5.43 -51.57
N ARG A 39 6.60 4.95 -50.43
CA ARG A 39 6.01 3.82 -49.71
C ARG A 39 4.84 4.36 -48.90
N ALA A 40 3.69 4.40 -49.56
CA ALA A 40 2.41 4.38 -48.88
C ALA A 40 2.35 3.11 -48.00
N SER A 41 2.47 3.32 -46.70
CA SER A 41 1.78 2.58 -45.66
C SER A 41 2.14 3.25 -44.34
N GLU A 42 1.50 4.38 -44.05
CA GLU A 42 1.00 4.56 -42.69
C GLU A 42 0.11 3.35 -42.46
N GLU A 43 0.69 2.27 -41.96
CA GLU A 43 -0.09 1.26 -41.30
C GLU A 43 -0.85 2.02 -40.23
N ASP A 44 -2.15 2.15 -40.45
CA ASP A 44 -3.11 2.58 -39.45
C ASP A 44 -2.96 1.59 -38.29
N VAL A 45 -2.05 1.91 -37.36
CA VAL A 45 -1.79 1.08 -36.19
C VAL A 45 -3.01 1.24 -35.31
N VAL A 46 -4.02 0.41 -35.57
CA VAL A 46 -5.19 0.26 -34.72
C VAL A 46 -4.70 -0.24 -33.36
N ARG A 47 -4.50 0.68 -32.43
CA ARG A 47 -4.22 0.38 -31.03
C ARG A 47 -5.49 -0.14 -30.37
N ILE A 48 -5.69 -1.45 -30.42
CA ILE A 48 -6.72 -2.11 -29.63
C ILE A 48 -6.23 -2.11 -28.18
N THR A 49 -6.72 -1.17 -27.37
CA THR A 49 -6.50 -1.16 -25.93
C THR A 49 -7.63 -1.95 -25.29
N THR A 50 -7.40 -3.22 -25.00
CA THR A 50 -8.38 -4.07 -24.31
C THR A 50 -8.28 -3.85 -22.81
N ASN A 51 -9.32 -3.29 -22.20
CA ASN A 51 -9.41 -3.20 -20.75
C ASN A 51 -9.98 -4.52 -20.21
N LEU A 52 -9.12 -5.38 -19.68
CA LEU A 52 -9.53 -6.61 -19.02
C LEU A 52 -9.89 -6.31 -17.57
N VAL A 53 -11.16 -6.53 -17.22
CA VAL A 53 -11.64 -6.43 -15.82
C VAL A 53 -11.55 -7.82 -15.20
N GLN A 54 -10.66 -7.97 -14.21
CA GLN A 54 -10.52 -9.23 -13.48
C GLN A 54 -11.42 -9.20 -12.24
N VAL A 55 -12.29 -10.20 -12.12
CA VAL A 55 -13.16 -10.41 -10.96
C VAL A 55 -12.68 -11.65 -10.22
N ASP A 56 -12.26 -11.48 -8.96
CA ASP A 56 -11.94 -12.59 -8.07
C ASP A 56 -13.17 -12.90 -7.19
N ALA A 57 -13.61 -14.15 -7.16
CA ALA A 57 -14.74 -14.59 -6.35
C ALA A 57 -14.40 -15.87 -5.57
N VAL A 58 -14.99 -16.01 -4.37
CA VAL A 58 -14.94 -17.23 -3.58
C VAL A 58 -16.34 -17.80 -3.52
N ILE A 59 -16.52 -18.99 -4.10
CA ILE A 59 -17.81 -19.67 -4.16
C ILE A 59 -17.81 -20.79 -3.13
N THR A 60 -18.77 -20.74 -2.20
CA THR A 60 -18.91 -21.72 -1.13
C THR A 60 -20.32 -22.31 -1.10
N GLU A 61 -20.41 -23.59 -0.75
CA GLU A 61 -21.65 -24.24 -0.35
C GLU A 61 -22.20 -23.64 0.96
N LYS A 62 -23.46 -23.96 1.29
CA LYS A 62 -24.12 -23.51 2.54
C LYS A 62 -23.38 -23.91 3.82
N ASN A 63 -22.58 -24.98 3.77
CA ASN A 63 -21.77 -25.47 4.88
C ASN A 63 -20.37 -24.79 4.97
N GLY A 64 -20.08 -23.82 4.09
CA GLY A 64 -18.80 -23.11 4.04
C GLY A 64 -17.70 -23.81 3.23
N LYS A 65 -17.96 -24.99 2.64
CA LYS A 65 -17.01 -25.69 1.78
C LYS A 65 -16.88 -25.00 0.42
N GLN A 66 -15.66 -24.83 -0.08
CA GLN A 66 -15.43 -24.22 -1.40
C GLN A 66 -15.91 -25.14 -2.53
N VAL A 67 -16.60 -24.57 -3.51
CA VAL A 67 -16.94 -25.23 -4.77
C VAL A 67 -15.73 -25.15 -5.71
N THR A 68 -15.21 -26.29 -6.14
CA THR A 68 -13.92 -26.37 -6.87
C THR A 68 -14.04 -26.75 -8.34
N ASP A 69 -15.23 -27.15 -8.77
CA ASP A 69 -15.55 -27.72 -10.08
C ASP A 69 -16.57 -26.89 -10.87
N LEU A 70 -16.79 -25.64 -10.45
CA LEU A 70 -17.71 -24.71 -11.08
C LEU A 70 -17.34 -24.48 -12.55
N ARG A 71 -18.32 -24.61 -13.45
CA ARG A 71 -18.12 -24.34 -14.88
C ARG A 71 -18.51 -22.90 -15.25
N PRO A 72 -17.94 -22.32 -16.32
CA PRO A 72 -18.28 -20.96 -16.74
C PRO A 72 -19.76 -20.76 -17.05
N ASP A 73 -20.45 -21.78 -17.57
CA ASP A 73 -21.89 -21.77 -17.86
C ASP A 73 -22.78 -21.74 -16.61
N GLU A 74 -22.21 -22.04 -15.44
CA GLU A 74 -22.90 -22.03 -14.16
C GLU A 74 -22.75 -20.69 -13.42
N LEU A 75 -22.10 -19.69 -14.04
CA LEU A 75 -21.84 -18.37 -13.46
C LEU A 75 -22.35 -17.25 -14.38
N GLN A 76 -23.06 -16.29 -13.80
CA GLN A 76 -23.47 -15.07 -14.48
C GLN A 76 -22.91 -13.86 -13.72
N ILE A 77 -22.18 -12.99 -14.42
CA ILE A 77 -21.75 -11.70 -13.89
C ILE A 77 -22.76 -10.65 -14.37
N LEU A 78 -23.27 -9.83 -13.45
CA LEU A 78 -24.14 -8.70 -13.77
C LEU A 78 -23.44 -7.41 -13.35
N GLU A 79 -23.45 -6.41 -14.24
CA GLU A 79 -23.03 -5.03 -13.93
C GLU A 79 -24.23 -4.13 -14.14
N ASP A 80 -24.66 -3.41 -13.09
CA ASP A 80 -25.89 -2.61 -13.09
C ASP A 80 -27.12 -3.39 -13.61
N GLY A 81 -27.19 -4.68 -13.29
CA GLY A 81 -28.25 -5.59 -13.72
C GLY A 81 -28.12 -6.13 -15.15
N LYS A 82 -27.07 -5.77 -15.90
CA LYS A 82 -26.82 -6.25 -17.26
C LYS A 82 -25.81 -7.41 -17.26
N PRO A 83 -26.10 -8.54 -17.96
CA PRO A 83 -25.15 -9.64 -18.08
C PRO A 83 -23.86 -9.26 -18.80
N GLN A 84 -22.74 -9.62 -18.18
CA GLN A 84 -21.39 -9.45 -18.72
C GLN A 84 -20.83 -10.79 -19.19
N LYS A 85 -20.18 -10.77 -20.35
CA LYS A 85 -19.55 -11.95 -20.94
C LYS A 85 -18.30 -12.32 -20.14
N ILE A 86 -18.13 -13.61 -19.87
CA ILE A 86 -16.92 -14.17 -19.24
C ILE A 86 -16.00 -14.68 -20.35
N ASP A 87 -14.89 -13.99 -20.61
CA ASP A 87 -13.91 -14.41 -21.64
C ASP A 87 -12.89 -15.43 -21.14
N ASN A 88 -12.48 -15.34 -19.86
CA ASN A 88 -11.55 -16.27 -19.25
C ASN A 88 -12.04 -16.69 -17.86
N PHE A 89 -11.92 -17.98 -17.55
CA PHE A 89 -12.33 -18.55 -16.28
C PHE A 89 -11.28 -19.56 -15.82
N SER A 90 -10.81 -19.42 -14.60
CA SER A 90 -9.81 -20.34 -14.02
C SER A 90 -10.05 -20.52 -12.54
N TYR A 91 -10.09 -21.79 -12.10
CA TYR A 91 -10.04 -22.11 -10.68
C TYR A 91 -8.61 -21.98 -10.15
N VAL A 92 -8.41 -21.24 -9.06
CA VAL A 92 -7.11 -21.06 -8.44
C VAL A 92 -7.03 -21.88 -7.15
N SER A 93 -6.39 -23.05 -7.23
CA SER A 93 -6.13 -23.93 -6.09
C SER A 93 -4.89 -23.47 -5.33
N LEU A 94 -5.05 -23.14 -4.05
CA LEU A 94 -3.94 -22.84 -3.15
C LEU A 94 -3.26 -24.11 -2.58
N ASP A 95 -4.02 -25.20 -2.45
CA ASP A 95 -3.56 -26.47 -1.86
C ASP A 95 -2.60 -27.28 -2.74
N SER A 96 -2.75 -27.20 -4.08
CA SER A 96 -1.94 -28.01 -5.00
C SER A 96 -0.46 -27.62 -4.97
N ALA A 97 -0.14 -26.37 -4.62
CA ALA A 97 1.24 -25.89 -4.44
C ALA A 97 1.85 -26.33 -3.10
N ALA A 98 1.03 -26.41 -2.04
CA ALA A 98 1.45 -26.88 -0.71
C ALA A 98 1.94 -28.33 -0.76
N ARG A 99 1.17 -29.22 -1.40
CA ARG A 99 1.48 -30.67 -1.49
C ARG A 99 2.73 -30.97 -2.31
N SER A 100 3.00 -30.19 -3.36
CA SER A 100 4.21 -30.35 -4.17
C SER A 100 5.49 -29.90 -3.44
N SER A 101 5.42 -28.85 -2.61
CA SER A 101 6.58 -28.37 -1.83
C SER A 101 6.86 -29.20 -0.57
N ALA A 102 5.81 -29.70 0.11
CA ALA A 102 5.94 -30.57 1.28
C ALA A 102 6.61 -31.91 0.94
N ALA A 103 6.36 -32.46 -0.25
CA ALA A 103 6.99 -33.69 -0.72
C ALA A 103 8.51 -33.56 -0.96
N VAL A 104 9.00 -32.33 -1.24
CA VAL A 104 10.43 -32.05 -1.44
C VAL A 104 11.12 -31.78 -0.09
N ALA A 105 10.44 -31.11 0.84
CA ALA A 105 10.99 -30.82 2.19
C ALA A 105 11.11 -32.07 3.08
N ALA A 106 10.30 -33.10 2.86
CA ALA A 106 10.33 -34.33 3.66
C ALA A 106 11.56 -35.24 3.42
N LYS A 107 12.43 -34.92 2.45
CA LYS A 107 13.57 -35.79 2.07
C LYS A 107 14.91 -35.45 2.69
N SER A 108 15.05 -34.39 3.49
CA SER A 108 16.33 -34.08 4.13
C SER A 108 16.17 -33.28 5.42
N VAL A 109 16.06 -33.97 6.54
CA VAL A 109 16.32 -33.36 7.85
C VAL A 109 17.33 -34.23 8.58
N ASP A 110 18.61 -33.95 8.34
CA ASP A 110 19.68 -34.38 9.24
C ASP A 110 19.65 -33.46 10.46
N LYS A 111 19.42 -34.03 11.66
CA LYS A 111 19.22 -33.28 12.91
C LYS A 111 20.46 -32.51 13.38
N ASN A 112 21.63 -32.77 12.80
CA ASN A 112 22.90 -32.13 13.16
C ASN A 112 23.44 -31.15 12.10
N ALA A 113 22.69 -30.87 11.03
CA ALA A 113 23.13 -29.90 10.04
C ALA A 113 22.95 -28.45 10.53
N PRO A 114 23.88 -27.53 10.21
CA PRO A 114 23.68 -26.09 10.45
C PRO A 114 22.38 -25.62 9.79
N PRO A 115 21.65 -24.65 10.38
CA PRO A 115 20.41 -24.17 9.81
C PRO A 115 20.63 -23.66 8.39
N LEU A 116 19.92 -24.26 7.43
CA LEU A 116 20.02 -23.89 6.03
C LEU A 116 19.67 -22.39 5.83
N PRO A 117 20.41 -21.69 4.95
CA PRO A 117 20.09 -20.30 4.64
C PRO A 117 18.67 -20.21 4.06
N PRO A 118 17.94 -19.12 4.33
CA PRO A 118 16.59 -18.95 3.84
C PRO A 118 16.54 -18.99 2.31
N VAL A 119 15.63 -19.79 1.78
CA VAL A 119 15.44 -19.97 0.34
C VAL A 119 14.86 -18.66 -0.24
N LYS A 120 15.64 -17.98 -1.07
CA LYS A 120 15.13 -16.85 -1.86
C LYS A 120 14.31 -17.40 -3.02
N LEU A 121 13.02 -17.07 -3.05
CA LEU A 121 12.13 -17.44 -4.15
C LEU A 121 12.46 -16.65 -5.41
N ARG A 122 12.50 -17.33 -6.56
CA ARG A 122 12.48 -16.66 -7.87
C ARG A 122 11.06 -16.18 -8.19
N PRO A 123 10.88 -15.15 -9.02
CA PRO A 123 9.56 -14.59 -9.30
C PRO A 123 8.52 -15.61 -9.77
N GLU A 124 8.94 -16.61 -10.56
CA GLU A 124 8.07 -17.65 -11.13
C GLU A 124 7.60 -18.67 -10.07
N GLN A 125 8.32 -18.73 -8.95
CA GLN A 125 7.99 -19.62 -7.83
C GLN A 125 7.01 -18.96 -6.86
N VAL A 126 6.91 -17.63 -6.86
CA VAL A 126 5.99 -16.88 -5.98
C VAL A 126 4.56 -17.05 -6.45
N ARG A 127 3.71 -17.63 -5.60
CA ARG A 127 2.28 -17.86 -5.91
C ARG A 127 1.40 -16.77 -5.32
N ARG A 128 1.65 -16.39 -4.07
CA ARG A 128 0.95 -15.32 -3.36
C ARG A 128 1.95 -14.30 -2.85
N THR A 129 1.60 -13.03 -2.99
CA THR A 129 2.30 -11.92 -2.35
C THR A 129 1.31 -11.22 -1.42
N ILE A 130 1.54 -11.32 -0.10
CA ILE A 130 0.58 -10.90 0.92
C ILE A 130 1.20 -9.80 1.78
N ALA A 131 0.61 -8.61 1.76
CA ALA A 131 0.95 -7.53 2.67
C ALA A 131 -0.03 -7.54 3.86
N LEU A 132 0.49 -7.83 5.06
CA LEU A 132 -0.24 -7.80 6.32
C LEU A 132 0.01 -6.44 6.97
N VAL A 133 -0.88 -5.48 6.73
CA VAL A 133 -0.78 -4.12 7.25
C VAL A 133 -1.43 -4.06 8.63
N VAL A 134 -0.62 -3.77 9.64
CA VAL A 134 -1.00 -3.65 11.04
C VAL A 134 -1.05 -2.18 11.41
N ASP A 135 -2.24 -1.69 11.77
CA ASP A 135 -2.44 -0.31 12.14
C ASP A 135 -2.06 -0.02 13.61
N ASP A 136 -0.77 -0.15 13.93
CA ASP A 136 -0.25 0.09 15.29
C ASP A 136 -0.31 1.57 15.73
N LEU A 137 -0.75 2.48 14.86
CA LEU A 137 -1.18 3.83 15.23
C LEU A 137 -2.61 3.89 15.78
N GLY A 138 -3.47 2.91 15.50
CA GLY A 138 -4.90 2.94 15.83
C GLY A 138 -5.42 1.73 16.61
N LEU A 139 -4.67 0.63 16.69
CA LEU A 139 -5.06 -0.54 17.46
C LEU A 139 -5.07 -0.25 18.96
N SER A 140 -6.12 -0.71 19.64
CA SER A 140 -6.18 -0.79 21.10
C SER A 140 -5.20 -1.82 21.66
N PHE A 141 -4.99 -1.80 22.98
CA PHE A 141 -4.17 -2.79 23.67
C PHE A 141 -4.70 -4.22 23.45
N GLU A 142 -6.01 -4.41 23.62
CA GLU A 142 -6.68 -5.71 23.40
C GLU A 142 -6.53 -6.18 21.95
N SER A 143 -6.85 -5.33 20.97
CA SER A 143 -6.73 -5.70 19.56
C SER A 143 -5.29 -5.98 19.16
N THR A 144 -4.31 -5.28 19.75
CA THR A 144 -2.89 -5.59 19.51
C THR A 144 -2.57 -7.04 19.89
N HIS A 145 -3.09 -7.53 21.01
CA HIS A 145 -2.90 -8.92 21.43
C HIS A 145 -3.56 -9.89 20.44
N PHE A 146 -4.83 -9.69 20.10
CA PHE A 146 -5.55 -10.56 19.16
C PHE A 146 -4.95 -10.57 17.75
N VAL A 147 -4.51 -9.41 17.25
CA VAL A 147 -3.82 -9.31 15.96
C VAL A 147 -2.51 -10.09 16.00
N ARG A 148 -1.72 -9.99 17.07
CA ARG A 148 -0.48 -10.75 17.21
C ARG A 148 -0.74 -12.26 17.17
N ASP A 149 -1.78 -12.72 17.84
CA ASP A 149 -2.14 -14.14 17.89
C ASP A 149 -2.66 -14.65 16.55
N ALA A 150 -3.53 -13.89 15.89
CA ALA A 150 -4.05 -14.22 14.56
C ALA A 150 -2.94 -14.28 13.51
N LEU A 151 -2.01 -13.32 13.52
CA LEU A 151 -0.87 -13.33 12.62
C LEU A 151 0.10 -14.48 12.90
N ARG A 152 0.37 -14.78 14.18
CA ARG A 152 1.17 -15.94 14.55
C ARG A 152 0.54 -17.23 14.02
N LYS A 153 -0.77 -17.42 14.24
CA LYS A 153 -1.51 -18.57 13.73
C LYS A 153 -1.47 -18.67 12.21
N PHE A 154 -1.63 -17.56 11.50
CA PHE A 154 -1.48 -17.54 10.03
C PHE A 154 -0.09 -18.01 9.60
N LEU A 155 0.98 -17.49 10.24
CA LEU A 155 2.34 -17.90 9.94
C LEU A 155 2.57 -19.38 10.23
N ASP A 156 2.00 -19.91 11.30
CA ASP A 156 2.15 -21.31 11.71
C ASP A 156 1.42 -22.25 10.75
N GLU A 157 0.14 -21.98 10.48
CA GLU A 157 -0.80 -22.95 9.92
C GLU A 157 -1.14 -22.71 8.44
N GLN A 158 -1.08 -21.45 7.95
CA GLN A 158 -1.65 -21.09 6.65
C GLN A 158 -0.62 -20.60 5.62
N MET A 159 0.50 -20.04 6.09
CA MET A 159 1.58 -19.60 5.21
C MET A 159 2.26 -20.79 4.53
N GLN A 160 2.30 -20.75 3.20
CA GLN A 160 2.86 -21.76 2.33
C GLN A 160 4.31 -21.42 1.92
N PRO A 161 5.14 -22.40 1.55
CA PRO A 161 6.54 -22.16 1.20
C PRO A 161 6.77 -21.21 0.01
N ASN A 162 5.77 -21.07 -0.86
CA ASN A 162 5.81 -20.22 -2.05
C ASN A 162 5.10 -18.87 -1.87
N ASP A 163 4.80 -18.50 -0.62
CA ASP A 163 4.27 -17.20 -0.28
C ASP A 163 5.39 -16.19 -0.04
N LEU A 164 5.16 -14.98 -0.51
CA LEU A 164 5.98 -13.82 -0.21
C LEU A 164 5.17 -12.89 0.69
N VAL A 165 5.51 -12.80 1.97
CA VAL A 165 4.73 -12.09 2.98
C VAL A 165 5.52 -10.94 3.55
N ALA A 166 4.85 -9.84 3.89
CA ALA A 166 5.43 -8.76 4.70
C ALA A 166 4.44 -8.37 5.81
N ILE A 167 4.97 -8.12 7.02
CA ILE A 167 4.21 -7.52 8.13
C ILE A 167 4.59 -6.04 8.20
N ILE A 168 3.63 -5.17 7.94
CA ILE A 168 3.86 -3.74 7.70
C ILE A 168 3.13 -2.96 8.78
N ARG A 169 3.88 -2.23 9.61
CA ARG A 169 3.33 -1.39 10.68
C ARG A 169 3.10 0.03 10.16
N THR A 170 1.96 0.64 10.48
CA THR A 170 1.65 2.01 10.04
C THR A 170 2.56 3.05 10.71
N ALA A 171 2.99 2.80 11.95
CA ALA A 171 4.02 3.59 12.63
C ALA A 171 5.47 3.25 12.18
N GLY A 172 5.65 2.21 11.36
CA GLY A 172 6.94 1.58 11.10
C GLY A 172 7.86 2.23 10.05
N GLY A 173 7.43 3.31 9.40
CA GLY A 173 8.20 4.01 8.35
C GLY A 173 8.31 3.25 7.02
N VAL A 174 8.92 3.90 6.02
CA VAL A 174 8.96 3.47 4.60
C VAL A 174 9.78 2.19 4.30
N GLY A 175 10.48 1.61 5.27
CA GLY A 175 11.27 0.38 5.09
C GLY A 175 10.45 -0.91 4.88
N ALA A 176 9.13 -0.82 4.98
CA ALA A 176 8.21 -1.95 4.97
C ALA A 176 8.19 -2.79 3.68
N LEU A 177 8.40 -2.18 2.50
CA LEU A 177 8.39 -2.90 1.22
C LEU A 177 9.63 -3.77 1.00
N GLN A 178 10.73 -3.49 1.71
CA GLN A 178 11.95 -4.31 1.64
C GLN A 178 11.84 -5.60 2.47
N GLN A 179 10.73 -5.80 3.18
CA GLN A 179 10.55 -6.88 4.16
C GLN A 179 9.73 -8.06 3.63
N PHE A 180 9.41 -8.09 2.33
CA PHE A 180 8.76 -9.24 1.71
C PHE A 180 9.68 -10.45 1.72
N THR A 181 9.23 -11.52 2.38
CA THR A 181 10.05 -12.72 2.62
C THR A 181 9.17 -13.97 2.71
N SER A 182 9.76 -15.10 2.34
CA SER A 182 9.21 -16.44 2.59
C SER A 182 9.71 -17.01 3.93
N ASP A 183 10.65 -16.34 4.59
CA ASP A 183 11.27 -16.79 5.84
C ASP A 183 10.41 -16.42 7.06
N LYS A 184 9.74 -17.41 7.63
CA LYS A 184 8.91 -17.25 8.84
C LYS A 184 9.67 -16.63 10.00
N ARG A 185 11.00 -16.84 10.13
CA ARG A 185 11.81 -16.26 11.22
C ARG A 185 11.83 -14.74 11.16
N GLN A 186 12.00 -14.19 9.97
CA GLN A 186 11.98 -12.74 9.75
C GLN A 186 10.58 -12.18 10.00
N LEU A 187 9.53 -12.94 9.66
CA LEU A 187 8.14 -12.56 9.92
C LEU A 187 7.81 -12.58 11.42
N TYR A 188 8.26 -13.56 12.20
CA TYR A 188 8.11 -13.50 13.66
C TYR A 188 8.87 -12.31 14.27
N ALA A 189 10.09 -12.03 13.80
CA ALA A 189 10.84 -10.86 14.26
C ALA A 189 10.15 -9.53 13.91
N ALA A 190 9.46 -9.46 12.76
CA ALA A 190 8.62 -8.33 12.41
C ALA A 190 7.35 -8.25 13.29
N LEU A 191 6.69 -9.40 13.52
CA LEU A 191 5.52 -9.53 14.38
C LEU A 191 5.82 -9.09 15.82
N ASP A 192 7.01 -9.39 16.35
CA ASP A 192 7.40 -9.00 17.70
C ASP A 192 7.50 -7.48 17.89
N LYS A 193 7.68 -6.74 16.79
CA LYS A 193 7.68 -5.28 16.79
C LYS A 193 6.26 -4.68 16.73
N VAL A 194 5.22 -5.47 16.51
CA VAL A 194 3.83 -5.01 16.65
C VAL A 194 3.56 -4.80 18.13
N LYS A 195 3.40 -3.54 18.54
CA LYS A 195 3.19 -3.15 19.93
C LYS A 195 2.09 -2.11 20.01
N TRP A 196 1.35 -2.14 21.11
CA TRP A 196 0.36 -1.11 21.39
C TRP A 196 1.10 0.22 21.57
N ASN A 197 0.58 1.26 20.91
CA ASN A 197 1.09 2.62 21.02
C ASN A 197 0.19 3.38 22.01
N PRO A 198 0.62 3.67 23.25
CA PRO A 198 -0.18 4.39 24.24
C PRO A 198 -0.49 5.83 23.80
N SER A 199 0.28 6.34 22.85
CA SER A 199 0.13 7.66 22.24
C SER A 199 -0.58 7.61 20.89
N GLY A 200 -1.11 6.44 20.49
CA GLY A 200 -1.90 6.24 19.27
C GLY A 200 -3.39 6.52 19.49
N ARG A 201 -4.20 6.32 18.43
CA ARG A 201 -5.66 6.50 18.47
C ARG A 201 -6.38 5.42 19.28
N GLY A 202 -5.76 4.25 19.44
CA GLY A 202 -6.34 3.11 20.13
C GLY A 202 -6.13 3.16 21.64
N GLY A 203 -7.22 3.11 22.40
CA GLY A 203 -7.20 3.05 23.87
C GLY A 203 -6.88 1.66 24.42
N ILE A 204 -7.29 1.38 25.65
CA ILE A 204 -7.11 0.05 26.26
C ILE A 204 -8.04 -0.98 25.58
N GLY A 205 -9.29 -0.62 25.31
CA GLY A 205 -10.25 -1.43 24.58
C GLY A 205 -10.59 -0.86 23.19
N VAL A 206 -11.25 -1.69 22.38
CA VAL A 206 -11.68 -1.37 21.00
C VAL A 206 -12.75 -0.28 20.98
N PHE A 207 -13.64 -0.31 21.97
CA PHE A 207 -14.74 0.65 22.11
C PHE A 207 -14.44 1.66 23.21
N ALA A 208 -14.80 2.92 22.99
CA ALA A 208 -14.76 3.93 24.04
C ALA A 208 -15.69 3.53 25.19
N PRO A 209 -15.29 3.69 26.47
CA PRO A 209 -16.18 3.49 27.59
C PRO A 209 -17.42 4.38 27.42
N ILE A 210 -18.61 3.83 27.66
CA ILE A 210 -19.83 4.65 27.70
C ILE A 210 -19.74 5.56 28.92
N THR A 211 -19.27 6.80 28.71
CA THR A 211 -19.41 7.85 29.71
C THR A 211 -20.84 8.35 29.65
N SER A 212 -21.61 8.21 30.73
CA SER A 212 -22.93 8.83 30.84
C SER A 212 -22.77 10.35 30.71
N SER A 213 -23.10 10.92 29.55
CA SER A 213 -23.33 12.35 29.41
C SER A 213 -24.66 12.68 30.09
N SER A 214 -24.66 12.79 31.43
CA SER A 214 -25.80 13.38 32.12
C SER A 214 -25.91 14.86 31.72
N PRO A 215 -27.10 15.35 31.35
CA PRO A 215 -27.33 16.78 31.21
C PRO A 215 -26.98 17.47 32.52
N GLN A 216 -26.08 18.44 32.49
CA GLN A 216 -25.70 19.27 33.64
C GLN A 216 -26.93 20.04 34.15
N THR A 217 -27.57 19.53 35.19
CA THR A 217 -28.41 20.32 36.09
C THR A 217 -27.94 20.08 37.51
N GLY A 218 -27.10 20.98 38.03
CA GLY A 218 -26.78 21.01 39.46
C GLY A 218 -25.35 21.42 39.76
N ALA A 219 -25.21 22.48 40.55
CA ALA A 219 -23.97 22.98 41.11
C ALA A 219 -23.13 21.88 41.76
N GLY A 220 -21.99 21.59 41.16
CA GLY A 220 -21.05 20.53 41.56
C GLY A 220 -20.15 20.22 40.38
N GLY A 221 -19.21 21.13 40.10
CA GLY A 221 -18.43 21.14 38.87
C GLY A 221 -17.63 19.87 38.64
N ASN A 222 -18.14 18.97 37.79
CA ASN A 222 -17.29 18.08 37.02
C ASN A 222 -16.57 18.92 35.98
N VAL A 223 -15.39 19.41 36.35
CA VAL A 223 -14.43 19.97 35.40
C VAL A 223 -14.06 18.83 34.44
N PRO A 224 -14.16 19.01 33.12
CA PRO A 224 -13.55 18.07 32.18
C PRO A 224 -12.09 17.86 32.61
N LEU A 225 -11.66 16.60 32.73
CA LEU A 225 -10.29 16.25 33.14
C LEU A 225 -9.22 16.74 32.16
N THR A 226 -9.64 17.33 31.03
CA THR A 226 -8.79 17.84 29.95
C THR A 226 -9.35 19.18 29.46
N SER A 227 -8.47 20.14 29.18
CA SER A 227 -8.85 21.44 28.64
C SER A 227 -9.36 21.33 27.20
N ASP A 228 -10.08 22.34 26.71
CA ASP A 228 -10.51 22.38 25.29
C ASP A 228 -9.30 22.26 24.34
N ALA A 229 -8.16 22.84 24.72
CA ALA A 229 -6.90 22.72 23.97
C ALA A 229 -6.37 21.27 23.92
N ASP A 230 -6.55 20.49 24.99
CA ASP A 230 -6.15 19.08 25.02
C ASP A 230 -7.07 18.23 24.12
N GLN A 231 -8.36 18.54 24.07
CA GLN A 231 -9.31 17.86 23.20
C GLN A 231 -9.05 18.15 21.72
N ASP A 232 -8.74 19.41 21.39
CA ASP A 232 -8.38 19.81 20.02
C ASP A 232 -7.06 19.17 19.58
N LEU A 233 -6.08 19.08 20.49
CA LEU A 233 -4.82 18.37 20.22
C LEU A 233 -5.05 16.89 19.95
N GLU A 234 -5.89 16.21 20.74
CA GLU A 234 -6.18 14.79 20.51
C GLU A 234 -6.93 14.55 19.19
N ARG A 235 -7.90 15.40 18.84
CA ARG A 235 -8.56 15.32 17.52
C ARG A 235 -7.58 15.50 16.37
N PHE A 236 -6.71 16.50 16.47
CA PHE A 236 -5.68 16.73 15.46
C PHE A 236 -4.74 15.51 15.32
N ARG A 237 -4.35 14.87 16.44
CA ARG A 237 -3.55 13.65 16.42
C ARG A 237 -4.29 12.48 15.78
N GLU A 238 -5.56 12.29 16.11
CA GLU A 238 -6.41 11.27 15.47
C GLU A 238 -6.44 11.43 13.94
N ASP A 239 -6.62 12.66 13.47
CA ASP A 239 -6.66 12.97 12.03
C ASP A 239 -5.31 12.69 11.36
N ILE A 240 -4.22 13.19 11.94
CA ILE A 240 -2.85 12.98 11.41
C ILE A 240 -2.53 11.48 11.33
N PHE A 241 -2.86 10.71 12.37
CA PHE A 241 -2.61 9.28 12.34
C PHE A 241 -3.52 8.55 11.35
N SER A 242 -4.76 8.98 11.15
CA SER A 242 -5.66 8.39 10.15
C SER A 242 -5.12 8.61 8.73
N VAL A 243 -4.61 9.81 8.45
CA VAL A 243 -3.90 10.11 7.19
C VAL A 243 -2.62 9.28 7.07
N GLY A 244 -1.87 9.10 8.16
CA GLY A 244 -0.68 8.24 8.21
C GLY A 244 -0.98 6.79 7.84
N THR A 245 -2.04 6.21 8.42
CA THR A 245 -2.51 4.85 8.11
C THR A 245 -2.89 4.71 6.64
N LEU A 246 -3.67 5.65 6.09
CA LEU A 246 -4.05 5.65 4.67
C LEU A 246 -2.84 5.82 3.74
N GLY A 247 -1.89 6.68 4.13
CA GLY A 247 -0.62 6.85 3.44
C GLY A 247 0.18 5.56 3.38
N ALA A 248 0.26 4.82 4.49
CA ALA A 248 0.92 3.52 4.55
C ALA A 248 0.23 2.49 3.63
N ILE A 249 -1.10 2.42 3.64
CA ILE A 249 -1.85 1.51 2.74
C ILE A 249 -1.57 1.85 1.27
N ASN A 250 -1.65 3.13 0.88
CA ASN A 250 -1.33 3.56 -0.48
C ASN A 250 0.11 3.24 -0.87
N TYR A 251 1.07 3.42 0.04
CA TYR A 251 2.46 3.05 -0.18
C TYR A 251 2.62 1.54 -0.44
N VAL A 252 1.96 0.70 0.36
CA VAL A 252 1.96 -0.75 0.21
C VAL A 252 1.36 -1.17 -1.13
N VAL A 253 0.17 -0.65 -1.48
CA VAL A 253 -0.51 -0.96 -2.73
C VAL A 253 0.36 -0.59 -3.94
N ARG A 254 1.03 0.56 -3.91
CA ARG A 254 1.97 0.97 -4.97
C ARG A 254 3.17 0.04 -5.04
N GLY A 255 3.75 -0.33 -3.90
CA GLY A 255 4.90 -1.23 -3.83
C GLY A 255 4.61 -2.65 -4.31
N LEU A 256 3.40 -3.15 -4.05
CA LEU A 256 2.97 -4.45 -4.54
C LEU A 256 2.96 -4.54 -6.07
N ARG A 257 2.82 -3.42 -6.82
CA ARG A 257 2.70 -3.44 -8.29
C ARG A 257 3.83 -4.20 -8.99
N THR A 258 5.05 -4.11 -8.47
CA THR A 258 6.23 -4.73 -9.08
C THR A 258 6.49 -6.16 -8.59
N LEU A 259 5.69 -6.66 -7.65
CA LEU A 259 5.88 -7.99 -7.07
C LEU A 259 5.10 -9.07 -7.84
N PRO A 260 5.68 -10.29 -7.96
CA PRO A 260 5.08 -11.40 -8.67
C PRO A 260 3.92 -12.04 -7.90
N GLY A 261 3.22 -12.96 -8.55
CA GLY A 261 2.13 -13.74 -7.95
C GLY A 261 0.82 -12.96 -7.76
N ARG A 262 -0.15 -13.64 -7.15
CA ARG A 262 -1.44 -13.07 -6.74
C ARG A 262 -1.22 -12.16 -5.54
N LYS A 263 -1.58 -10.88 -5.67
CA LYS A 263 -1.30 -9.83 -4.69
C LYS A 263 -2.51 -9.59 -3.79
N SER A 264 -2.27 -9.49 -2.49
CA SER A 264 -3.32 -9.19 -1.51
C SER A 264 -2.80 -8.25 -0.43
N VAL A 265 -3.63 -7.31 -0.01
CA VAL A 265 -3.40 -6.46 1.16
C VAL A 265 -4.47 -6.78 2.18
N ILE A 266 -4.07 -7.13 3.39
CA ILE A 266 -4.96 -7.35 4.52
C ILE A 266 -4.64 -6.29 5.55
N VAL A 267 -5.62 -5.47 5.91
CA VAL A 267 -5.47 -4.40 6.89
C VAL A 267 -6.15 -4.81 8.18
N MET A 268 -5.42 -4.72 9.29
CA MET A 268 -5.93 -4.96 10.64
C MET A 268 -5.91 -3.65 11.41
N SER A 269 -7.10 -3.16 11.78
CA SER A 269 -7.31 -1.88 12.45
C SER A 269 -8.60 -1.92 13.26
N ASP A 270 -8.68 -1.15 14.34
CA ASP A 270 -9.92 -0.92 15.11
C ASP A 270 -10.83 0.12 14.44
N GLY A 271 -10.38 0.68 13.32
CA GLY A 271 -11.11 1.67 12.53
C GLY A 271 -10.22 2.82 12.07
N ILE A 272 -10.59 3.41 10.94
CA ILE A 272 -9.98 4.62 10.41
C ILE A 272 -11.10 5.64 10.24
N LYS A 273 -11.05 6.73 11.00
CA LYS A 273 -12.01 7.82 10.83
C LYS A 273 -11.59 8.63 9.61
N ILE A 274 -12.44 8.65 8.58
CA ILE A 274 -12.19 9.36 7.33
C ILE A 274 -13.17 10.55 7.31
N PHE A 275 -12.74 11.67 7.90
CA PHE A 275 -13.48 12.93 8.05
C PHE A 275 -14.61 12.97 9.10
N ASN A 276 -14.53 13.98 9.97
CA ASN A 276 -15.66 14.48 10.75
C ASN A 276 -16.11 15.81 10.10
N GLY A 277 -17.09 15.76 9.20
CA GLY A 277 -17.68 16.96 8.60
C GLY A 277 -18.52 17.71 9.64
N GLY A 278 -17.88 18.55 10.46
CA GLY A 278 -18.54 19.29 11.55
C GLY A 278 -18.00 20.70 11.72
N GLY A 279 -17.84 21.44 10.63
CA GLY A 279 -17.33 22.81 10.63
C GLY A 279 -18.07 23.70 9.64
N GLY A 280 -19.38 23.86 9.81
CA GLY A 280 -20.09 24.98 9.19
C GLY A 280 -19.66 26.30 9.86
N PRO A 281 -19.52 27.41 9.13
CA PRO A 281 -19.12 28.68 9.72
C PRO A 281 -20.17 29.11 10.76
N ARG A 282 -19.75 29.30 12.01
CA ARG A 282 -20.57 30.03 12.98
C ARG A 282 -20.74 31.44 12.44
N GLY A 283 -21.97 31.80 12.08
CA GLY A 283 -22.31 33.16 11.68
C GLY A 283 -21.98 34.17 12.79
N PRO A 284 -21.71 35.43 12.44
CA PRO A 284 -21.35 36.47 13.42
C PRO A 284 -22.50 36.78 14.39
N PRO A 285 -22.17 37.35 15.58
CA PRO A 285 -23.04 37.44 16.74
C PRO A 285 -24.31 38.30 16.54
#